data_AF-A0A9P0A6F9-F1
#
_entry.id   AF-A0A9P0A6F9-F1
#
_cell.length_a   1.000
_cell.length_b   1.000
_cell.length_c   1.000
_cell.angle_alpha   90.00
_cell.angle_beta   90.00
_cell.angle_gamma   90.00
#
_symmetry.space_group_name_H-M   'P 1'
#
loop_
_entity.id
_entity.type
_entity.pdbx_description
1 polymer ?
#
loop_
_entity_poly.entity_id
_entity_poly.type
_entity_poly.pdbx_seq_one_letter_code
_entity_poly.pdbx_strand_id
1 'polypeptide(L)'
;MEPLLRQCGKQLKQYLEKATDGENGAIFDMKELFGHYTMDAIATIAFGIQTDSLQNPDSEFIKSASRLTSLTIFKRLMTFFVLLFAPRLTKYLPISFANQDVMNFLASVVKDTIRHRESSNEKLVSSSNQKFCQLF
;
A
#
# COMPACT_ATOMS: atom_id res chain seq x y z
N MET A 1 8.26 3.69 -13.12
CA MET A 1 6.92 3.31 -12.62
C MET A 1 6.27 2.25 -13.51
N GLU A 2 6.30 2.41 -14.84
CA GLU A 2 5.78 1.44 -15.82
C GLU A 2 6.13 -0.05 -15.57
N PRO A 3 7.38 -0.45 -15.25
CA PRO A 3 7.71 -1.87 -15.05
C PRO A 3 7.07 -2.47 -13.79
N LEU A 4 6.84 -1.67 -12.75
CA LEU A 4 6.21 -2.13 -11.50
C LEU A 4 4.71 -2.36 -11.72
N LEU A 5 4.04 -1.48 -12.47
CA LEU A 5 2.64 -1.67 -12.86
C LEU A 5 2.46 -2.91 -13.74
N ARG A 6 3.38 -3.18 -14.66
CA ARG A 6 3.38 -4.42 -15.46
C ARG A 6 3.52 -5.66 -14.57
N GLN A 7 4.34 -5.60 -13.53
CA GLN A 7 4.51 -6.70 -12.60
C GLN A 7 3.20 -6.98 -11.85
N CYS A 8 2.55 -5.96 -11.28
CA CYS A 8 1.24 -6.12 -10.65
C CYS A 8 0.19 -6.65 -11.64
N GLY A 9 0.24 -6.20 -12.91
CA GLY A 9 -0.65 -6.70 -13.96
C GLY A 9 -0.44 -8.18 -14.30
N LYS A 10 0.80 -8.67 -14.25
CA LYS A 10 1.10 -10.11 -14.41
C LYS A 10 0.51 -10.93 -13.27
N GLN A 11 0.58 -10.45 -12.03
CA GLN A 11 -0.01 -11.11 -10.87
C GLN A 11 -1.53 -11.22 -11.01
N LEU A 12 -2.19 -10.13 -11.42
CA LEU A 12 -3.64 -10.13 -11.70
C LEU A 12 -4.00 -11.13 -12.79
N LYS A 13 -3.24 -11.17 -13.90
CA LYS A 13 -3.46 -12.14 -14.98
C LYS A 13 -3.36 -13.57 -14.47
N GLN A 14 -2.30 -13.91 -13.73
CA GLN A 14 -2.10 -15.25 -13.17
C GLN A 14 -3.22 -15.64 -12.20
N TYR A 15 -3.72 -14.70 -11.40
CA TYR A 15 -4.84 -14.93 -10.50
C TYR A 15 -6.12 -15.28 -11.29
N LEU A 16 -6.42 -14.52 -12.35
CA LEU A 16 -7.59 -14.76 -13.19
C LEU A 16 -7.50 -16.09 -13.95
N GLU A 17 -6.34 -16.43 -14.50
CA GLU A 17 -6.12 -17.72 -15.17
C GLU A 17 -6.38 -18.89 -14.22
N LYS A 18 -5.76 -18.87 -13.03
CA LYS A 18 -5.98 -19.90 -11.99
C LYS A 18 -7.43 -20.01 -11.54
N ALA A 19 -8.12 -18.88 -11.40
CA ALA A 19 -9.51 -18.86 -10.94
C ALA A 19 -10.49 -19.31 -12.03
N THR A 20 -10.11 -19.25 -13.31
CA THR A 20 -10.96 -19.62 -14.46
C THR A 20 -10.64 -21.02 -15.01
N ASP A 21 -9.58 -21.68 -14.53
CA ASP A 21 -9.19 -23.05 -14.93
C ASP A 21 -10.19 -24.15 -14.50
N GLY A 22 -11.24 -23.82 -13.73
CA GLY A 22 -12.31 -24.75 -13.35
C GLY A 22 -13.48 -24.79 -14.34
N GLU A 23 -14.15 -25.94 -14.48
CA GLU A 23 -15.31 -26.13 -15.39
C GLU A 23 -16.53 -25.24 -15.07
N ASN A 24 -16.55 -24.61 -13.89
CA ASN A 24 -17.55 -23.61 -13.52
C ASN A 24 -16.92 -22.22 -13.62
N GLY A 25 -17.39 -21.40 -14.57
CA GLY A 25 -16.91 -20.04 -14.74
C GLY A 25 -16.91 -19.25 -13.42
N ALA A 26 -15.83 -18.52 -13.17
CA ALA A 26 -15.67 -17.75 -11.95
C ALA A 26 -16.43 -16.41 -12.01
N ILE A 27 -17.16 -16.11 -10.95
CA ILE A 27 -17.81 -14.80 -10.75
C ILE A 27 -16.88 -13.96 -9.87
N PHE A 28 -16.52 -12.77 -10.36
CA PHE A 28 -15.68 -11.83 -9.61
C PHE A 28 -16.44 -10.55 -9.31
N ASP A 29 -16.31 -10.05 -8.07
CA ASP A 29 -16.63 -8.66 -7.79
C ASP A 29 -15.50 -7.78 -8.32
N MET A 30 -15.80 -7.04 -9.40
CA MET A 30 -14.85 -6.13 -10.03
C MET A 30 -14.34 -5.05 -9.06
N LYS A 31 -15.17 -4.61 -8.11
CA LYS A 31 -14.78 -3.59 -7.13
C LYS A 31 -13.71 -4.12 -6.19
N GLU A 32 -13.85 -5.35 -5.73
CA GLU A 32 -12.89 -6.01 -4.86
C GLU A 32 -11.61 -6.34 -5.63
N LEU A 33 -11.74 -6.96 -6.81
CA LEU A 33 -10.62 -7.35 -7.67
C LEU A 33 -9.71 -6.16 -8.01
N PHE A 34 -10.28 -5.08 -8.55
CA PHE A 34 -9.50 -3.88 -8.85
C PHE A 34 -9.06 -3.12 -7.61
N GLY A 35 -9.79 -3.25 -6.50
CA GLY A 35 -9.37 -2.74 -5.19
C GLY A 35 -8.05 -3.34 -4.74
N HIS A 36 -7.93 -4.67 -4.79
CA HIS A 36 -6.70 -5.39 -4.46
C HIS A 36 -5.56 -5.06 -5.43
N TYR A 37 -5.83 -5.04 -6.74
CA TYR A 37 -4.83 -4.64 -7.74
C TYR A 37 -4.28 -3.22 -7.50
N THR A 38 -5.16 -2.26 -7.26
CA THR A 38 -4.76 -0.86 -7.02
C THR A 38 -3.96 -0.75 -5.73
N MET A 39 -4.31 -1.54 -4.71
CA MET A 39 -3.57 -1.60 -3.45
C MET A 39 -2.15 -2.10 -3.66
N ASP A 40 -1.97 -3.22 -4.36
CA ASP A 40 -0.64 -3.77 -4.67
C ASP A 40 0.20 -2.82 -5.52
N ALA A 41 -0.41 -2.13 -6.48
CA ALA A 41 0.26 -1.11 -7.27
C ALA A 41 0.77 0.04 -6.40
N ILE A 42 -0.03 0.56 -5.46
CA ILE A 42 0.38 1.61 -4.53
C ILE A 42 1.47 1.09 -3.58
N ALA A 43 1.31 -0.12 -3.02
CA ALA A 43 2.30 -0.75 -2.14
C ALA A 43 3.68 -0.83 -2.81
N THR A 44 3.69 -1.32 -4.04
CA THR A 44 4.91 -1.54 -4.82
C THR A 44 5.53 -0.22 -5.28
N ILE A 45 4.73 0.74 -5.74
CA ILE A 45 5.24 1.99 -6.33
C ILE A 45 5.61 3.01 -5.25
N ALA A 46 4.75 3.20 -4.25
CA ALA A 46 4.95 4.23 -3.23
C ALA A 46 5.89 3.78 -2.11
N PHE A 47 5.76 2.53 -1.69
CA PHE A 47 6.51 2.00 -0.55
C PHE A 47 7.60 0.99 -0.95
N GLY A 48 7.63 0.53 -2.21
CA GLY A 48 8.60 -0.47 -2.66
C GLY A 48 8.35 -1.87 -2.11
N ILE A 49 7.16 -2.13 -1.55
CA ILE A 49 6.81 -3.40 -0.92
C ILE A 49 6.08 -4.26 -1.95
N GLN A 50 6.62 -5.43 -2.25
CA GLN A 50 5.91 -6.43 -3.05
C GLN A 50 4.90 -7.16 -2.17
N THR A 51 3.62 -6.91 -2.44
CA THR A 51 2.49 -7.62 -1.83
C THR A 51 1.71 -8.36 -2.91
N ASP A 52 1.05 -9.46 -2.53
CA ASP A 52 0.09 -10.16 -3.38
C ASP A 52 -1.26 -10.19 -2.67
N SER A 53 -2.01 -9.10 -2.85
CA SER A 53 -3.30 -8.90 -2.18
C SER A 53 -4.41 -9.76 -2.73
N LEU A 54 -4.23 -10.30 -3.94
CA LEU A 54 -5.19 -11.16 -4.61
C LEU A 54 -5.16 -12.58 -4.05
N GLN A 55 -3.97 -13.11 -3.72
CA GLN A 55 -3.85 -14.44 -3.11
C GLN A 55 -3.86 -14.40 -1.58
N ASN A 56 -3.38 -13.31 -0.96
CA ASN A 56 -3.28 -13.18 0.50
C ASN A 56 -3.95 -11.89 1.01
N PRO A 57 -5.30 -11.84 1.06
CA PRO A 57 -6.04 -10.66 1.50
C PRO A 57 -5.79 -10.28 2.97
N ASP A 58 -5.19 -11.18 3.76
CA ASP A 58 -5.03 -11.04 5.21
C ASP A 58 -3.74 -10.34 5.66
N SER A 59 -2.88 -9.88 4.74
CA SER A 59 -1.67 -9.17 5.13
C SER A 59 -2.01 -7.89 5.91
N GLU A 60 -1.24 -7.58 6.95
CA GLU A 60 -1.46 -6.40 7.80
C GLU A 60 -1.52 -5.10 6.98
N PHE A 61 -0.79 -5.07 5.85
CA PHE A 61 -0.81 -3.97 4.91
C PHE A 61 -2.19 -3.77 4.27
N ILE A 62 -2.81 -4.84 3.79
CA ILE A 62 -4.14 -4.79 3.15
C ILE A 62 -5.21 -4.44 4.18
N LYS A 63 -5.15 -5.02 5.38
CA LYS A 63 -6.09 -4.69 6.46
C LYS A 63 -6.00 -3.22 6.85
N SER A 64 -4.79 -2.70 7.02
CA SER A 64 -4.57 -1.31 7.37
C SER A 64 -5.01 -0.38 6.24
N ALA A 65 -4.67 -0.71 5.00
CA ALA A 65 -5.01 0.12 3.86
C ALA A 65 -6.51 0.04 3.49
N SER A 66 -7.16 -1.11 3.66
CA SER A 66 -8.63 -1.24 3.56
C SER A 66 -9.34 -0.39 4.61
N ARG A 67 -8.79 -0.26 5.84
CA ARG A 67 -9.29 0.67 6.86
C ARG A 67 -9.12 2.15 6.51
N LEU A 68 -8.18 2.53 5.63
CA LEU A 68 -8.13 3.89 5.06
C LEU A 68 -9.27 4.09 4.07
N THR A 69 -9.48 3.11 3.19
CA THR A 69 -10.44 3.27 2.09
C THR A 69 -11.89 3.11 2.57
N SER A 70 -12.11 2.34 3.65
CA SER A 70 -13.41 2.06 4.26
C SER A 70 -13.87 3.11 5.27
N LEU A 71 -13.37 4.36 5.20
CA LEU A 71 -13.95 5.48 5.96
C LEU A 71 -15.47 5.38 5.91
N THR A 72 -16.08 5.24 7.09
CA THR A 72 -17.53 5.01 7.24
C THR A 72 -18.24 6.00 6.34
N ILE A 73 -19.19 5.52 5.54
CA ILE A 73 -19.94 6.34 4.57
C ILE A 73 -20.45 7.64 5.22
N PHE A 74 -20.84 7.55 6.49
CA PHE A 74 -21.21 8.68 7.34
C PHE A 74 -20.08 9.72 7.53
N LYS A 75 -18.86 9.31 7.90
CA LYS A 75 -17.70 10.22 8.02
C LYS A 75 -17.36 10.86 6.67
N ARG A 76 -17.48 10.11 5.57
CA ARG A 76 -17.21 10.60 4.21
C ARG A 76 -18.22 11.68 3.80
N LEU A 77 -19.52 11.42 3.99
CA LEU A 77 -20.57 12.40 3.73
C LEU A 77 -20.40 13.63 4.62
N MET A 78 -20.22 13.45 5.93
CA MET A 78 -20.06 14.57 6.86
C MET A 78 -18.86 15.45 6.47
N THR A 79 -17.75 14.84 6.07
CA THR A 79 -16.56 15.55 5.56
C THR A 79 -16.88 16.34 4.29
N PHE A 80 -17.58 15.72 3.34
CA PHE A 80 -17.97 16.37 2.09
C PHE A 80 -18.90 17.56 2.35
N PHE A 81 -19.86 17.42 3.27
CA PHE A 81 -20.74 18.50 3.71
C PHE A 81 -19.97 19.63 4.39
N VAL A 82 -19.03 19.34 5.30
CA VAL A 82 -18.23 20.38 5.96
C VAL A 82 -17.35 21.12 4.96
N LEU A 83 -16.73 20.42 4.01
CA LEU A 83 -15.93 21.03 2.94
C LEU A 83 -16.78 21.92 2.02
N LEU A 84 -18.00 21.50 1.68
CA LEU A 84 -18.86 22.21 0.75
C LEU A 84 -19.55 23.43 1.39
N PHE A 85 -20.03 23.31 2.63
CA PHE A 85 -20.82 24.35 3.29
C PHE A 85 -20.01 25.27 4.21
N ALA A 86 -18.89 24.79 4.76
CA ALA A 86 -18.14 25.54 5.76
C ALA A 86 -16.61 25.31 5.66
N PRO A 87 -15.97 25.67 4.53
CA PRO A 87 -14.53 25.49 4.36
C PRO A 87 -13.71 26.23 5.42
N ARG A 88 -14.24 27.31 6.01
CA ARG A 88 -13.57 28.07 7.09
C ARG A 88 -13.56 27.34 8.44
N LEU A 89 -14.49 26.42 8.69
CA LEU A 89 -14.53 25.64 9.94
C LEU A 89 -13.41 24.60 10.01
N THR A 90 -12.89 24.16 8.86
CA THR A 90 -11.77 23.21 8.80
C THR A 90 -10.48 23.75 9.42
N LYS A 91 -10.35 25.08 9.55
CA LYS A 91 -9.22 25.74 10.23
C LYS A 91 -9.32 25.69 11.75
N TYR A 92 -10.53 25.54 12.31
CA TYR A 92 -10.78 25.61 13.75
C TYR A 92 -11.06 24.24 14.37
N LEU A 93 -11.64 23.32 13.61
CA LEU A 93 -11.73 21.91 14.01
C LEU A 93 -10.65 21.11 13.27
N PRO A 94 -9.64 20.55 13.96
CA PRO A 94 -8.75 19.55 13.37
C PRO A 94 -9.55 18.27 13.18
N ILE A 95 -10.34 18.21 12.10
CA ILE A 95 -11.04 17.00 11.71
C ILE A 95 -9.96 16.04 11.22
N SER A 96 -9.59 15.08 12.07
CA SER A 96 -8.68 14.00 11.65
C SER A 96 -9.45 13.07 10.72
N PHE A 97 -9.29 13.30 9.42
CA PHE A 97 -9.94 12.53 8.35
C PHE A 97 -9.41 11.10 8.23
N ALA A 98 -8.20 10.86 8.74
CA ALA A 98 -7.56 9.56 8.72
C ALA A 98 -7.71 8.87 10.08
N ASN A 99 -8.01 7.56 10.04
CA ASN A 99 -7.95 6.71 11.22
C ASN A 99 -6.52 6.74 11.79
N GLN A 100 -6.36 7.14 13.05
CA GLN A 100 -5.04 7.24 13.71
C GLN A 100 -4.24 5.95 13.61
N ASP A 101 -4.91 4.80 13.74
CA ASP A 101 -4.29 3.49 13.61
C ASP A 101 -3.59 3.31 12.27
N VAL A 102 -4.20 3.80 11.19
CA VAL A 102 -3.58 3.66 9.88
C VAL A 102 -2.49 4.71 9.64
N MET A 103 -2.63 5.91 10.19
CA MET A 103 -1.53 6.89 10.17
C MET A 103 -0.30 6.35 10.89
N ASN A 104 -0.50 5.65 12.01
CA ASN A 104 0.57 4.98 12.75
C ASN A 104 1.20 3.84 11.93
N PHE A 105 0.39 3.04 11.23
CA PHE A 105 0.88 1.99 10.33
C PHE A 105 1.68 2.56 9.15
N LEU A 106 1.18 3.60 8.48
CA LEU A 106 1.93 4.25 7.40
C LEU A 106 3.24 4.84 7.91
N ALA A 107 3.24 5.45 9.10
CA ALA A 107 4.44 5.97 9.73
C ALA A 107 5.44 4.85 10.07
N SER A 108 4.99 3.68 10.54
CA SER A 108 5.87 2.55 10.80
C SER A 108 6.48 2.00 9.52
N VAL A 109 5.69 1.83 8.46
CA VAL A 109 6.16 1.37 7.14
C VAL A 109 7.23 2.31 6.57
N VAL A 110 7.00 3.62 6.64
CA VAL A 110 7.98 4.61 6.19
C VAL A 110 9.26 4.54 7.04
N LYS A 111 9.12 4.43 8.36
CA LYS A 111 10.26 4.32 9.29
C LYS A 111 11.09 3.06 9.03
N ASP A 112 10.45 1.94 8.77
CA ASP A 112 11.11 0.68 8.45
C ASP A 112 11.78 0.73 7.08
N THR A 113 11.18 1.41 6.10
CA THR A 113 11.79 1.67 4.80
C THR A 113 13.07 2.51 4.94
N ILE A 114 13.06 3.54 5.79
CA ILE A 114 14.24 4.36 6.09
C ILE A 114 15.34 3.53 6.74
N ARG A 115 15.01 2.77 7.80
CA ARG A 115 15.95 1.86 8.48
C ARG A 115 16.57 0.84 7.54
N HIS A 116 15.78 0.31 6.61
CA HIS A 116 16.27 -0.65 5.62
C HIS A 116 17.31 0.00 4.69
N ARG A 117 17.10 1.25 4.29
CA ARG A 117 18.07 2.00 3.48
C ARG A 117 19.34 2.36 4.26
N GLU A 118 19.21 2.75 5.52
CA GLU A 118 20.36 3.07 6.39
C GLU A 118 21.24 1.83 6.61
N SER A 119 20.64 0.70 6.99
CA SER A 119 21.38 -0.56 7.18
C SER A 119 21.96 -1.13 5.88
N SER A 120 21.28 -0.93 4.74
CA SER A 120 21.84 -1.33 3.44
C SER A 120 23.02 -0.44 3.02
N ASN A 121 23.02 0.85 3.36
CA ASN A 121 24.17 1.74 3.18
C ASN A 121 25.31 1.39 4.13
N GLU A 122 25.04 1.04 5.39
CA GLU A 122 26.08 0.56 6.31
C GLU A 122 26.75 -0.73 5.81
N LYS A 123 25.99 -1.66 5.21
CA LYS A 123 26.54 -2.88 4.59
C LYS A 123 27.38 -2.60 3.36
N LEU A 124 27.03 -1.60 2.54
CA LEU A 124 27.82 -1.19 1.37
C LEU A 124 29.11 -0.46 1.78
N VAL A 125 29.06 0.40 2.80
CA VAL A 125 30.24 1.07 3.36
C VAL A 125 31.16 0.07 4.07
N SER A 126 30.60 -0.88 4.82
CA SER A 126 31.35 -1.98 5.45
C SER A 126 32.03 -2.87 4.40
N SER A 127 31.32 -3.29 3.35
CA SER A 127 31.89 -4.13 2.28
C SER A 127 32.95 -3.39 1.44
N SER A 128 32.78 -2.09 1.21
CA SER A 128 33.77 -1.25 0.54
C SER A 128 35.03 -1.05 1.39
N ASN A 129 34.88 -0.79 2.70
CA ASN A 129 36.02 -0.67 3.62
C ASN A 129 36.75 -2.00 3.82
N GLN A 130 36.03 -3.11 3.84
CA GLN A 130 36.64 -4.44 3.97
C GLN A 130 37.39 -4.87 2.70
N LYS A 131 36.93 -4.45 1.50
CA LYS A 131 37.70 -4.60 0.25
C LYS A 131 38.91 -3.67 0.18
N PHE A 132 38.82 -2.46 0.72
CA PHE A 132 39.95 -1.53 0.76
C PHE A 132 41.06 -2.00 1.73
N CYS A 133 40.69 -2.61 2.86
CA CYS A 133 41.63 -3.20 3.82
C CYS A 133 42.28 -4.52 3.36
N GLN A 134 41.82 -5.14 2.27
CA GLN A 134 42.48 -6.31 1.66
C GLN A 134 43.39 -5.94 0.47
N LEU A 135 43.46 -4.66 0.12
CA LEU A 135 44.31 -4.11 -0.95
C LEU A 135 45.60 -3.47 -0.42
N PHE A 136 45.84 -3.54 0.89
CA PHE A 136 47.09 -3.21 1.58
C PHE A 136 47.49 -4.39 2.48
#